data_AF-K1U1K3-F1
#
_entry.id   AF-K1U1K3-F1
#
_cell.length_a   1.000
_cell.length_b   1.000
_cell.length_c   1.000
_cell.angle_alpha   90.00
_cell.angle_beta   90.00
_cell.angle_gamma   90.00
#
_symmetry.space_group_name_H-M   'P 1'
#
loop_
_entity.id
_entity.type
_entity.pdbx_description
1 polymer ?
#
loop_
_entity_poly.entity_id
_entity_poly.type
_entity_poly.pdbx_seq_one_letter_code
_entity_poly.pdbx_strand_id
1 'polypeptide(L)'
;MDKLESVKELLGRINMPSKQQSTLCCLTLLAMANLRKETSWREATNEWIRIHDIISFIADNYGVIYAENSRETFRKQAMHPFRTAALIEDNGKATNSPNYRYRITTEFLKVICSITDNFDFAHDNNDTLMQFIGK
;
A
#
# COMPACT_ATOMS: atom_id res chain seq x y z
N MET A 1 16.20 -7.39 -1.54
CA MET A 1 14.95 -8.12 -1.23
C MET A 1 13.92 -7.78 -2.30
N ASP A 2 12.98 -8.67 -2.63
CA ASP A 2 11.88 -8.32 -3.55
C ASP A 2 10.90 -7.35 -2.85
N LYS A 3 10.46 -6.27 -3.53
CA LYS A 3 9.59 -5.26 -2.92
C LYS A 3 8.28 -5.84 -2.40
N LEU A 4 7.74 -6.89 -3.03
CA LEU A 4 6.53 -7.55 -2.58
C LEU A 4 6.74 -8.18 -1.20
N GLU A 5 7.86 -8.87 -1.01
CA GLU A 5 8.22 -9.48 0.27
C GLU A 5 8.46 -8.40 1.34
N SER A 6 9.14 -7.29 1.00
CA SER A 6 9.32 -6.16 1.92
C SER A 6 7.99 -5.54 2.36
N VAL A 7 7.03 -5.37 1.44
CA VAL A 7 5.69 -4.88 1.81
C VAL A 7 4.94 -5.90 2.67
N LYS A 8 5.04 -7.18 2.35
CA LYS A 8 4.40 -8.24 3.14
C LYS A 8 4.91 -8.24 4.58
N GLU A 9 6.22 -8.11 4.75
CA GLU A 9 6.86 -8.02 6.07
C GLU A 9 6.47 -6.74 6.82
N LEU A 10 6.45 -5.59 6.12
CA LEU A 10 5.95 -4.33 6.68
C LEU A 10 4.52 -4.47 7.21
N LEU A 11 3.61 -5.04 6.41
CA LEU A 11 2.21 -5.28 6.80
C LEU A 11 2.12 -6.23 8.01
N GLY A 12 2.99 -7.25 8.07
CA GLY A 12 3.12 -8.11 9.25
C GLY A 12 3.58 -7.36 10.49
N ARG A 13 4.55 -6.46 10.35
CA ARG A 13 5.11 -5.66 11.47
C ARG A 13 4.11 -4.68 12.07
N ILE A 14 3.24 -4.08 11.25
CA ILE A 14 2.14 -3.25 11.73
C ILE A 14 0.92 -4.09 12.18
N ASN A 15 1.10 -5.41 12.33
CA ASN A 15 0.10 -6.35 12.83
C ASN A 15 -1.18 -6.43 11.96
N MET A 16 -1.06 -6.23 10.65
CA MET A 16 -2.18 -6.47 9.73
C MET A 16 -2.51 -7.97 9.71
N PRO A 17 -3.81 -8.35 9.66
CA PRO A 17 -4.18 -9.76 9.61
C PRO A 17 -3.58 -10.47 8.38
N SER A 18 -3.31 -11.77 8.46
CA SER A 18 -2.65 -12.53 7.38
C SER A 18 -3.36 -12.42 6.02
N LYS A 19 -4.68 -12.21 6.01
CA LYS A 19 -5.46 -11.98 4.77
C LYS A 19 -5.04 -10.68 4.05
N GLN A 20 -4.64 -9.67 4.81
CA GLN A 20 -4.18 -8.37 4.33
C GLN A 20 -2.68 -8.37 3.98
N GLN A 21 -1.97 -9.48 4.17
CA GLN A 21 -0.57 -9.67 3.76
C GLN A 21 -0.47 -10.42 2.40
N SER A 22 -1.59 -10.61 1.71
CA SER A 22 -1.64 -11.29 0.42
C SER A 22 -0.94 -10.50 -0.70
N THR A 23 -0.56 -11.18 -1.78
CA THR A 23 0.04 -10.54 -2.97
C THR A 23 -0.81 -9.39 -3.50
N LEU A 24 -2.14 -9.54 -3.52
CA LEU A 24 -3.06 -8.48 -3.95
C LEU A 24 -2.93 -7.23 -3.08
N CYS A 25 -2.85 -7.40 -1.75
CA CYS A 25 -2.72 -6.30 -0.81
C CYS A 25 -1.35 -5.62 -0.93
N CYS A 26 -0.28 -6.41 -1.11
CA CYS A 26 1.07 -5.89 -1.29
C CYS A 26 1.20 -5.08 -2.58
N LEU A 27 0.71 -5.62 -3.70
CA LEU A 27 0.68 -4.93 -5.00
C LEU A 27 -0.19 -3.67 -4.96
N THR A 28 -1.30 -3.71 -4.23
CA THR A 28 -2.15 -2.53 -4.02
C THR A 28 -1.37 -1.43 -3.33
N LEU A 29 -0.64 -1.74 -2.25
CA LEU A 29 0.13 -0.73 -1.52
C LEU A 29 1.26 -0.16 -2.39
N LEU A 30 1.98 -0.99 -3.15
CA LEU A 30 3.01 -0.55 -4.08
C LEU A 30 2.45 0.39 -5.15
N ALA A 31 1.28 0.08 -5.69
CA ALA A 31 0.60 0.93 -6.66
C ALA A 31 0.18 2.28 -6.07
N MET A 32 -0.38 2.28 -4.86
CA MET A 32 -0.74 3.53 -4.17
C MET A 32 0.47 4.39 -3.82
N ALA A 33 1.62 3.77 -3.58
CA ALA A 33 2.90 4.43 -3.34
C ALA A 33 3.61 4.87 -4.64
N ASN A 34 3.08 4.51 -5.82
CA ASN A 34 3.72 4.66 -7.13
C ASN A 34 5.13 4.02 -7.20
N LEU A 35 5.32 2.89 -6.52
CA LEU A 35 6.60 2.17 -6.47
C LEU A 35 6.64 1.04 -7.51
N ARG A 36 7.58 1.14 -8.45
CA ARG A 36 7.92 0.06 -9.39
C ARG A 36 9.05 -0.78 -8.83
N LYS A 37 9.40 -1.88 -9.51
CA LYS A 37 10.46 -2.79 -9.05
C LYS A 37 11.81 -2.08 -8.93
N GLU A 38 12.09 -1.12 -9.82
CA GLU A 38 13.36 -0.41 -9.93
C GLU A 38 13.40 0.91 -9.14
N THR A 39 12.24 1.41 -8.69
CA THR A 39 12.11 2.71 -8.03
C THR A 39 12.59 2.65 -6.58
N SER A 40 13.33 3.67 -6.11
CA SER A 40 13.73 3.73 -4.71
C SER A 40 12.52 3.92 -3.79
N TRP A 41 12.55 3.33 -2.59
CA TRP A 41 11.52 3.55 -1.57
C TRP A 41 11.34 5.03 -1.22
N ARG A 42 12.41 5.82 -1.28
CA ARG A 42 12.39 7.27 -1.00
C ARG A 42 11.60 8.08 -2.02
N GLU A 43 11.36 7.51 -3.20
CA GLU A 43 10.59 8.14 -4.27
C GLU A 43 9.08 7.82 -4.18
N ALA A 44 8.65 7.11 -3.13
CA ALA A 44 7.23 6.84 -2.91
C ALA A 44 6.44 8.15 -2.83
N THR A 45 5.22 8.13 -3.36
CA THR A 45 4.29 9.26 -3.38
C THR A 45 2.94 8.85 -2.78
N ASN A 46 2.06 9.81 -2.54
CA ASN A 46 0.70 9.56 -2.04
C ASN A 46 -0.36 10.33 -2.83
N GLU A 47 -0.26 10.31 -4.15
CA GLU A 47 -1.25 10.93 -5.02
C GLU A 47 -2.62 10.25 -4.91
N TRP A 48 -3.67 11.03 -5.18
CA TRP A 48 -5.04 10.51 -5.17
C TRP A 48 -5.28 9.53 -6.32
N ILE A 49 -5.66 8.30 -6.00
CA ILE A 49 -5.76 7.21 -6.96
C ILE A 49 -7.11 6.47 -6.85
N ARG A 50 -7.63 5.97 -7.98
CA ARG A 50 -8.80 5.07 -8.01
C ARG A 50 -8.34 3.62 -8.07
N ILE A 51 -9.23 2.70 -7.69
CA ILE A 51 -8.97 1.25 -7.80
C ILE A 51 -8.68 0.84 -9.26
N HIS A 52 -9.34 1.48 -10.24
CA HIS A 52 -9.07 1.23 -11.66
C HIS A 52 -7.62 1.59 -12.05
N ASP A 53 -7.11 2.72 -11.55
CA ASP A 53 -5.75 3.17 -11.83
C ASP A 53 -4.73 2.23 -11.16
N ILE A 54 -5.06 1.68 -9.99
CA ILE A 54 -4.25 0.66 -9.30
C ILE A 54 -4.17 -0.64 -10.10
N ILE A 55 -5.31 -1.15 -10.60
CA ILE A 55 -5.34 -2.35 -11.43
C ILE A 55 -4.44 -2.17 -12.66
N SER A 56 -4.55 -1.01 -13.32
CA SER A 56 -3.74 -0.68 -14.49
C SER A 56 -2.26 -0.62 -14.14
N PHE A 57 -1.90 0.07 -13.06
CA PHE A 57 -0.51 0.15 -12.59
C PHE A 57 0.10 -1.23 -12.32
N ILE A 58 -0.65 -2.13 -11.68
CA ILE A 58 -0.17 -3.47 -11.36
C ILE A 58 0.06 -4.30 -12.62
N ALA A 59 -0.84 -4.22 -13.60
CA ALA A 59 -0.67 -4.88 -14.88
C ALA A 59 0.60 -4.39 -15.59
N ASP A 60 0.80 -3.07 -15.66
CA ASP A 60 1.90 -2.45 -16.40
C ASP A 60 3.27 -2.66 -15.75
N ASN A 61 3.36 -2.65 -14.43
CA ASN A 61 4.65 -2.65 -13.71
C ASN A 61 5.01 -4.00 -13.05
N TYR A 62 4.02 -4.84 -12.79
CA TYR A 62 4.22 -6.14 -12.12
C TYR A 62 3.77 -7.32 -12.97
N GLY A 63 3.12 -7.08 -14.12
CA GLY A 63 2.69 -8.14 -15.04
C GLY A 63 1.52 -8.97 -14.52
N VAL A 64 0.84 -8.53 -13.45
CA VAL A 64 -0.31 -9.23 -12.87
C VAL A 64 -1.59 -8.58 -13.36
N ILE A 65 -2.34 -9.30 -14.19
CA ILE A 65 -3.55 -8.80 -14.82
C ILE A 65 -4.77 -9.17 -13.98
N TYR A 66 -5.48 -8.16 -13.48
CA TYR A 66 -6.76 -8.31 -12.83
C TYR A 66 -7.89 -7.80 -13.72
N ALA A 67 -8.98 -8.56 -13.80
CA ALA A 67 -10.16 -8.14 -14.55
C ALA A 67 -10.88 -6.98 -13.84
N GLU A 68 -11.53 -6.09 -14.60
CA GLU A 68 -12.23 -4.88 -14.08
C GLU A 68 -13.33 -5.21 -13.04
N ASN A 69 -13.97 -6.39 -13.15
CA ASN A 69 -14.93 -6.86 -12.14
C ASN A 69 -14.30 -7.18 -10.77
N SER A 70 -12.96 -7.19 -10.66
CA SER A 70 -12.22 -7.41 -9.42
C SER A 70 -12.15 -6.18 -8.52
N ARG A 71 -12.65 -5.01 -8.94
CA ARG A 71 -12.64 -3.78 -8.11
C ARG A 71 -13.25 -3.99 -6.72
N GLU A 72 -14.31 -4.79 -6.62
CA GLU A 72 -14.92 -5.15 -5.33
C GLU A 72 -13.96 -5.91 -4.43
N THR A 73 -13.14 -6.80 -5.00
CA THR A 73 -12.12 -7.55 -4.29
C THR A 73 -11.05 -6.62 -3.72
N PHE A 74 -10.52 -5.70 -4.53
CA PHE A 74 -9.57 -4.68 -4.07
C PHE A 74 -10.14 -3.85 -2.92
N ARG A 75 -11.40 -3.42 -3.04
CA ARG A 75 -12.02 -2.60 -2.01
C ARG A 75 -12.17 -3.33 -0.68
N LYS A 76 -12.65 -4.57 -0.71
CA LYS A 76 -12.92 -5.36 0.50
C LYS A 76 -11.65 -5.92 1.13
N GLN A 77 -10.68 -6.37 0.31
CA GLN A 77 -9.50 -7.04 0.82
C GLN A 77 -8.38 -6.07 1.20
N ALA A 78 -8.18 -4.99 0.43
CA ALA A 78 -7.10 -4.04 0.64
C ALA A 78 -7.61 -2.68 1.14
N MET A 79 -8.44 -1.97 0.36
CA MET A 79 -8.75 -0.56 0.66
C MET A 79 -9.44 -0.36 2.01
N HIS A 80 -10.49 -1.11 2.29
CA HIS A 80 -11.24 -0.95 3.52
C HIS A 80 -10.39 -1.30 4.75
N PRO A 81 -9.71 -2.47 4.81
CA PRO A 81 -8.80 -2.77 5.92
C PRO A 81 -7.65 -1.77 6.08
N PHE A 82 -7.04 -1.32 4.98
CA PHE A 82 -5.97 -0.32 5.04
C PHE A 82 -6.46 1.02 5.58
N ARG A 83 -7.67 1.44 5.23
CA ARG A 83 -8.30 2.64 5.78
C ARG A 83 -8.61 2.46 7.28
N THR A 84 -9.15 1.31 7.67
CA THR A 84 -9.40 1.00 9.09
C THR A 84 -8.11 1.03 9.92
N ALA A 85 -6.98 0.62 9.32
CA ALA A 85 -5.65 0.66 9.94
C ALA A 85 -4.91 2.01 9.74
N ALA A 86 -5.59 3.06 9.25
CA ALA A 86 -5.02 4.39 9.02
C ALA A 86 -3.79 4.45 8.08
N LEU A 87 -3.59 3.42 7.24
CA LEU A 87 -2.54 3.40 6.21
C LEU A 87 -2.90 4.28 5.02
N ILE A 88 -4.20 4.36 4.73
CA ILE A 88 -4.75 5.14 3.63
C ILE A 88 -5.94 5.96 4.11
N GLU A 89 -6.27 7.00 3.36
CA GLU A 89 -7.47 7.82 3.54
C GLU A 89 -8.21 7.98 2.22
N ASP A 90 -9.50 8.33 2.30
CA ASP A 90 -10.30 8.72 1.16
C ASP A 90 -10.59 10.21 1.14
N ASN A 91 -11.00 10.72 -0.01
CA ASN A 91 -11.25 12.15 -0.21
C ASN A 91 -12.62 12.63 0.30
N GLY A 92 -13.33 11.83 1.11
CA GLY A 92 -14.61 12.20 1.72
C GLY A 92 -15.79 12.33 0.75
N LYS A 93 -15.64 11.89 -0.50
CA LYS A 93 -16.76 11.84 -1.45
C LYS A 93 -17.70 10.67 -1.13
N ALA A 94 -18.92 10.71 -1.66
CA ALA A 94 -19.83 9.57 -1.56
C ALA A 94 -19.21 8.34 -2.25
N THR A 95 -19.40 7.15 -1.68
CA THR A 95 -18.81 5.89 -2.20
C THR A 95 -19.20 5.56 -3.64
N ASN A 96 -20.37 6.03 -4.09
CA ASN A 96 -20.85 5.88 -5.48
C ASN A 96 -20.37 7.01 -6.41
N SER A 97 -19.59 7.96 -5.91
CA SER A 97 -19.07 9.07 -6.72
C SER A 97 -18.00 8.57 -7.70
N PRO A 98 -18.03 8.99 -8.97
CA PRO A 98 -16.94 8.71 -9.90
C PRO A 98 -15.62 9.38 -9.48
N ASN A 99 -15.69 10.35 -8.57
CA ASN A 99 -14.54 11.05 -8.01
C ASN A 99 -14.08 10.49 -6.66
N TYR A 100 -14.61 9.34 -6.21
CA TYR A 100 -14.13 8.68 -4.99
C TYR A 100 -12.70 8.18 -5.21
N ARG A 101 -11.76 8.63 -4.37
CA ARG A 101 -10.33 8.33 -4.48
C ARG A 101 -9.74 8.02 -3.12
N TYR A 102 -8.65 7.26 -3.15
CA TYR A 102 -7.84 6.93 -1.98
C TYR A 102 -6.45 7.54 -2.12
N ARG A 103 -5.72 7.67 -1.02
CA ARG A 103 -4.27 7.88 -1.01
C ARG A 103 -3.65 7.32 0.27
N ILE A 104 -2.33 7.14 0.25
CA ILE A 104 -1.57 6.81 1.46
C ILE A 104 -1.55 8.01 2.41
N THR A 105 -1.73 7.78 3.71
CA THR A 105 -1.64 8.85 4.70
C THR A 105 -0.24 9.43 4.76
N THR A 106 -0.09 10.70 5.16
CA THR A 106 1.23 11.35 5.19
C THR A 106 2.16 10.65 6.17
N GLU A 107 1.61 10.13 7.26
CA GLU A 107 2.30 9.37 8.29
C GLU A 107 2.82 8.05 7.73
N PHE A 108 1.98 7.28 7.04
CA PHE A 108 2.39 6.00 6.50
C PHE A 108 3.33 6.15 5.30
N LEU A 109 3.20 7.23 4.52
CA LEU A 109 4.16 7.55 3.45
C LEU A 109 5.59 7.71 4.02
N LYS A 110 5.75 8.38 5.17
CA LYS A 110 7.07 8.52 5.82
C LYS A 110 7.66 7.17 6.20
N VAL A 111 6.83 6.23 6.66
CA VAL A 111 7.25 4.84 6.95
C VAL A 111 7.73 4.16 5.68
N ILE A 112 6.99 4.28 4.57
CA ILE A 112 7.38 3.67 3.29
C ILE A 112 8.71 4.28 2.79
N CYS A 113 8.86 5.59 2.85
CA CYS A 113 10.09 6.28 2.41
C CYS A 113 11.32 5.99 3.28
N SER A 114 11.15 5.52 4.51
CA SER A 114 12.27 5.18 5.40
C SER A 114 12.79 3.75 5.20
N ILE A 115 12.10 2.93 4.40
CA ILE A 115 12.56 1.58 4.04
C ILE A 115 13.82 1.66 3.17
N THR A 116 14.76 0.75 3.42
CA THR A 116 15.96 0.55 2.61
C THR A 116 15.91 -0.82 1.90
N ASP A 117 16.66 -1.01 0.82
CA ASP A 117 16.59 -2.28 0.06
C ASP A 117 17.15 -3.51 0.82
N ASN A 118 17.89 -3.25 1.91
CA ASN A 118 18.41 -4.23 2.86
C ASN A 118 17.73 -4.11 4.24
N PHE A 119 16.54 -3.51 4.30
CA PHE A 119 15.84 -3.28 5.55
C PHE A 119 15.46 -4.62 6.19
N ASP A 120 16.12 -4.95 7.29
CA ASP A 120 15.85 -6.14 8.07
C ASP A 120 14.85 -5.79 9.17
N PHE A 121 13.56 -6.07 8.95
CA PHE A 121 12.53 -5.76 9.93
C PHE A 121 12.70 -6.56 11.23
N ALA A 122 13.55 -7.59 11.31
CA ALA A 122 13.80 -8.32 12.55
C ALA A 122 14.79 -7.58 13.48
N HIS A 123 15.72 -6.80 12.94
CA HIS A 123 16.81 -6.17 13.70
C HIS A 123 16.83 -4.63 13.61
N ASP A 124 16.08 -4.05 12.69
CA ASP A 124 16.06 -2.61 12.45
C ASP A 124 15.01 -1.91 13.34
N ASN A 125 15.49 -1.10 14.28
CA ASN A 125 14.66 -0.19 15.08
C ASN A 125 14.35 1.06 14.26
N ASN A 126 13.48 0.93 13.25
CA ASN A 126 13.04 2.07 12.48
C ASN A 126 12.11 2.94 13.32
N ASP A 127 12.65 4.05 13.82
CA ASP A 127 11.95 5.02 14.65
C ASP A 127 10.64 5.51 14.01
N THR A 128 10.61 5.63 12.68
CA THR A 128 9.41 6.10 11.96
C THR A 128 8.30 5.06 12.02
N LEU A 129 8.65 3.78 11.84
CA LEU A 129 7.70 2.66 11.97
C LEU A 129 7.20 2.52 13.42
N MET A 130 8.09 2.63 14.41
CA MET A 130 7.71 2.54 15.82
C MET A 130 6.81 3.70 16.25
N GLN A 131 7.10 4.92 15.78
CA GLN A 131 6.22 6.10 15.99
C GLN A 131 4.86 5.95 15.31
N PHE A 132 4.79 5.21 14.18
CA PHE A 132 3.52 4.93 13.51
C PHE A 132 2.69 3.91 14.30
N ILE A 133 3.30 2.83 14.79
CA ILE A 133 2.63 1.76 15.54
C ILE A 133 2.19 2.23 16.94
N GLY A 134 2.94 3.14 17.57
CA GLY A 134 2.66 3.63 18.93
C GLY A 134 1.58 4.71 19.04
N LYS A 135 0.91 5.08 17.94
CA LYS A 135 -0.20 6.03 17.91
C LYS A 135 -1.54 5.32 18.04
#